data_AF-A0A0F9NJ13-F1
#
_entry.id   AF-A0A0F9NJ13-F1
#
_cell.length_a   1.000
_cell.length_b   1.000
_cell.length_c   1.000
_cell.angle_alpha   90.00
_cell.angle_beta   90.00
_cell.angle_gamma   90.00
#
_symmetry.space_group_name_H-M   'P 1'
#
loop_
_entity.id
_entity.type
_entity.pdbx_description
1 polymer ?
#
loop_
_entity_poly.entity_id
_entity_poly.type
_entity_poly.pdbx_seq_one_letter_code
_entity_poly.pdbx_strand_id
1 'polypeptide(L)' 'MNKNREVWQEAHGEIPKGFLVHALNGDKRDIRLENLAAVPRYPSHLGQITAPYIERIRKLELKLKE' A
#
# COMPACT_ATOMS: atom_id res chain seq x y z
N MET A 1 -17.31 9.84 -3.38
CA MET A 1 -16.68 9.42 -2.11
C MET A 1 -15.65 8.34 -2.43
N ASN A 2 -14.43 8.42 -1.90
CA ASN A 2 -13.36 7.49 -2.25
C ASN A 2 -13.50 6.22 -1.40
N LYS A 3 -14.18 5.20 -1.95
CA LYS A 3 -14.54 3.97 -1.22
C LYS A 3 -13.34 3.25 -0.60
N ASN A 4 -12.18 3.31 -1.24
CA ASN A 4 -10.92 2.76 -0.72
C ASN A 4 -10.50 3.46 0.56
N ARG A 5 -10.69 4.78 0.63
CA ARG A 5 -10.41 5.57 1.83
C ARG A 5 -11.35 5.19 2.98
N GLU A 6 -12.63 5.00 2.71
CA GLU A 6 -13.62 4.58 3.72
C GLU A 6 -13.26 3.22 4.32
N VAL A 7 -13.07 2.20 3.47
CA VAL A 7 -12.73 0.83 3.93
C VAL A 7 -11.44 0.81 4.74
N TRP A 8 -10.42 1.57 4.29
CA TRP A 8 -9.15 1.62 5.02
C TRP A 8 -9.30 2.33 6.38
N GLN A 9 -10.03 3.45 6.43
CA GLN A 9 -10.25 4.21 7.65
C GLN A 9 -11.11 3.47 8.67
N GLU A 10 -12.08 2.68 8.24
CA GLU A 10 -12.91 1.86 9.12
C GLU A 10 -12.06 0.85 9.91
N ALA A 11 -11.02 0.29 9.27
CA ALA A 11 -10.14 -0.70 9.90
C ALA A 11 -8.97 -0.09 10.70
N HIS A 12 -8.42 1.05 10.27
CA HIS A 12 -7.17 1.61 10.81
C HIS A 12 -7.32 2.98 11.50
N GLY A 13 -8.48 3.63 11.37
CA GLY A 13 -8.72 4.97 11.88
C GLY A 13 -8.35 6.09 10.89
N GLU A 14 -7.97 7.25 11.40
CA GLU A 14 -7.72 8.43 10.57
C GLU A 14 -6.48 8.28 9.69
N ILE A 15 -6.59 8.65 8.41
CA ILE A 15 -5.42 8.67 7.51
C ILE A 15 -4.54 9.87 7.87
N PRO A 16 -3.24 9.66 8.14
CA PRO A 16 -2.33 10.74 8.47
C PRO A 16 -2.29 11.83 7.39
N LYS A 17 -2.09 13.08 7.80
CA LYS A 17 -1.98 14.20 6.86
C LYS A 17 -0.83 13.97 5.89
N GLY A 18 -1.11 14.16 4.60
CA GLY A 18 -0.13 13.93 3.53
C GLY A 18 -0.03 12.49 3.05
N PHE A 19 -0.91 11.59 3.52
CA PHE A 19 -1.03 10.21 3.03
C PHE A 19 -2.25 10.05 2.13
N LEU A 20 -2.19 9.07 1.24
CA LEU A 20 -3.23 8.67 0.31
C LEU A 20 -3.44 7.16 0.42
N VAL A 21 -4.66 6.68 0.25
CA VAL A 21 -4.91 5.23 0.15
C VAL A 21 -4.72 4.79 -1.31
N HIS A 22 -3.92 3.75 -1.52
CA HIS A 22 -3.63 3.18 -2.83
C HIS A 22 -3.98 1.68 -2.88
N ALA A 23 -4.42 1.21 -4.05
CA ALA A 23 -4.62 -0.21 -4.32
C ALA A 23 -3.31 -0.84 -4.78
N LEU A 24 -2.84 -1.88 -4.09
CA LEU A 24 -1.50 -2.45 -4.29
C LEU A 24 -1.34 -3.15 -5.63
N ASN A 25 -2.39 -3.80 -6.11
CA ASN A 25 -2.42 -4.48 -7.40
C ASN A 25 -2.68 -3.54 -8.60
N GLY A 26 -2.86 -2.24 -8.37
CA GLY A 26 -3.20 -1.27 -9.42
C GLY A 26 -4.66 -1.29 -9.88
N ASP A 27 -5.47 -2.27 -9.43
CA ASP A 27 -6.90 -2.30 -9.68
C ASP A 27 -7.64 -1.45 -8.64
N LYS A 28 -8.13 -0.29 -9.07
CA LYS A 28 -8.85 0.66 -8.21
C LYS A 28 -10.19 0.10 -7.70
N ARG A 29 -10.71 -0.98 -8.29
CA ARG A 29 -11.97 -1.63 -7.90
C ARG A 29 -11.78 -2.71 -6.83
N ASP A 30 -10.55 -3.21 -6.65
CA ASP A 30 -10.23 -4.18 -5.61
C ASP A 30 -10.05 -3.47 -4.26
N ILE A 31 -11.15 -3.36 -3.53
CA ILE A 31 -11.27 -2.67 -2.25
C ILE A 31 -10.99 -3.56 -1.03
N ARG A 32 -10.47 -4.78 -1.23
CA ARG A 32 -10.13 -5.68 -0.12
C ARG A 32 -9.06 -5.03 0.76
N LEU A 33 -9.22 -5.13 2.07
CA LEU A 33 -8.37 -4.41 3.02
C LEU A 33 -6.88 -4.78 2.84
N GLU A 34 -6.59 -6.05 2.56
CA GLU A 34 -5.25 -6.55 2.28
C GLU A 34 -4.63 -6.00 0.99
N ASN A 35 -5.44 -5.44 0.09
CA ASN A 35 -5.02 -4.80 -1.15
C ASN A 35 -4.93 -3.26 -1.02
N LEU A 36 -5.18 -2.69 0.16
CA LEU A 36 -5.14 -1.25 0.40
C LEU A 36 -3.96 -0.86 1.31
N ALA A 37 -3.25 0.20 0.96
CA ALA A 37 -2.22 0.78 1.82
C ALA A 37 -2.30 2.31 1.86
N ALA A 38 -2.05 2.89 3.03
CA ALA A 38 -1.79 4.32 3.17
C ALA A 38 -0.33 4.61 2.79
N VAL A 39 -0.15 5.45 1.77
CA VAL A 39 1.16 5.83 1.23
C VAL A 39 1.32 7.36 1.27
N PRO A 40 2.49 7.88 1.65
CA PRO A 40 2.83 9.29 1.49
C PRO A 40 2.55 9.81 0.07
N ARG A 41 1.93 10.99 -0.01
CA ARG A 41 1.64 11.69 -1.27
C ARG A 41 2.90 12.22 -1.95
N TYR A 42 3.95 12.48 -1.18
CA TYR A 42 5.14 13.18 -1.66
C TYR A 42 6.31 12.24 -1.94
N PRO A 43 7.05 12.45 -3.05
CA PRO A 43 8.12 11.57 -3.51
C PRO A 43 9.27 11.35 -2.52
N SER A 44 9.48 12.30 -1.60
CA SER A 44 10.52 12.25 -0.56
C SER A 44 10.41 11.03 0.35
N HIS A 45 9.26 10.36 0.40
CA HIS A 45 9.01 9.17 1.20
C HIS A 45 8.84 7.89 0.36
N LEU A 46 9.12 7.94 -0.96
CA LEU A 46 9.00 6.76 -1.83
C LEU A 46 9.83 5.57 -1.33
N GLY A 47 11.03 5.82 -0.80
CA GLY A 47 11.86 4.76 -0.22
C GLY A 47 11.20 4.04 0.95
N GLN A 48 10.43 4.75 1.79
CA GLN A 48 9.69 4.14 2.91
C GLN A 48 8.50 3.32 2.41
N ILE A 49 7.83 3.77 1.34
CA ILE A 49 6.73 3.04 0.70
C ILE A 49 7.24 1.76 0.04
N THR A 50 8.34 1.84 -0.69
CA THR A 50 8.83 0.73 -1.52
C THR A 50 9.61 -0.30 -0.71
N ALA A 51 10.18 0.06 0.45
CA ALA A 51 11.01 -0.84 1.26
C ALA A 51 10.36 -2.21 1.58
N PRO A 52 9.09 -2.31 2.04
CA PRO A 52 8.46 -3.60 2.30
C PRO A 52 8.30 -4.45 1.03
N TYR A 53 8.03 -3.81 -0.11
CA TYR A 53 7.89 -4.50 -1.40
C TYR A 53 9.24 -4.97 -1.92
N ILE A 54 10.29 -4.16 -1.81
CA ILE A 54 11.67 -4.54 -2.19
C ILE A 54 12.11 -5.77 -1.39
N GLU A 55 11.86 -5.77 -0.08
CA GLU A 55 12.19 -6.90 0.79
C GLU A 55 11.39 -8.16 0.41
N ARG A 56 10.09 -8.01 0.15
CA ARG A 56 9.25 -9.13 -0.30
C ARG A 56 9.70 -9.69 -1.64
N ILE A 57 10.02 -8.83 -2.61
CA ILE A 57 10.50 -9.23 -3.94
C ILE A 57 11.81 -10.02 -3.80
N ARG A 58 12.78 -9.50 -3.04
CA ARG A 58 14.05 -10.20 -2.79
C ARG A 58 13.84 -11.61 -2.21
N LYS A 59 12.94 -11.76 -1.24
CA LYS A 59 12.61 -13.07 -0.65
C LYS A 59 11.98 -14.02 -1.65
N LEU A 60 11.08 -13.52 -2.51
CA LEU A 60 10.44 -14.33 -3.54
C LEU A 60 11.43 -14.74 -4.63
N GLU A 61 12.31 -13.84 -5.06
CA GLU A 61 13.38 -14.14 -6.02
C GLU A 61 14.38 -15.16 -5.47
N LEU A 62 14.67 -15.14 -4.16
CA LEU A 62 15.53 -16.15 -3.52
C LEU A 62 14.89 -17.54 -3.61
N LYS A 63 13.60 -17.67 -3.28
CA LYS A 63 12.84 -18.93 -3.34
C LYS A 63 12.73 -19.53 -4.74
N LEU A 64 12.82 -18.71 -5.78
CA LEU A 64 12.79 -19.18 -7.17
C LEU A 64 14.14 -19.76 -7.63
N LYS A 65 15.22 -19.53 -6.88
CA LYS A 65 16.57 -20.01 -7.19
C LYS A 65 16.94 -21.31 -6.45
N GLU A 66 16.11 -21.74 -5.50
CA GLU A 66 16.18 -23.02 -4.78
C GLU A 66 15.36 -24.09 -5.52
#